data_AF-A0A7M7TGY4-F1
#
_entry.id   AF-A0A7M7TGY4-F1
#
_cell.length_a   1.000
_cell.length_b   1.000
_cell.length_c   1.000
_cell.angle_alpha   90.00
_cell.angle_beta   90.00
_cell.angle_gamma   90.00
#
_symmetry.space_group_name_H-M   'P 1'
#
loop_
_entity.id
_entity.type
_entity.pdbx_description
1 polymer ?
#
loop_
_entity_poly.entity_id
_entity_poly.type
_entity_poly.pdbx_seq_one_letter_code
_entity_poly.pdbx_strand_id
1 'polypeptide(L)'
;MADKYANETAEDFSSRLFGFISGGFTGLSIALGVKSGLFAVLVDHHDKPLTSQELADAAGLKERYVREWLGVMTTAFIVDLDPVTERYHLPTHRVDSFRSGTMAGQGADCSIGIPIISEVFNKMLEVVKKDGPRGLTFSMTPNYTNSTIVMACRGSTTASFRSSFHLNPRSRQDWREEFGCLTSGVVAVLQ
;
A
#
# COMPACT_ATOMS: atom_id res chain seq x y z
N MET A 1 -0.87 -23.29 11.83
CA MET A 1 0.11 -22.30 11.34
C MET A 1 1.52 -22.45 11.93
N ALA A 2 1.73 -23.20 13.03
CA ALA A 2 3.04 -23.29 13.70
C ALA A 2 4.19 -23.90 12.86
N ASP A 3 3.90 -24.79 11.90
CA ASP A 3 4.94 -25.53 11.17
C ASP A 3 5.77 -24.71 10.18
N LYS A 4 5.25 -23.60 9.63
CA LYS A 4 5.95 -22.85 8.56
C LYS A 4 7.22 -22.15 9.05
N TYR A 5 7.26 -21.79 10.34
CA TYR A 5 8.34 -21.04 10.97
C TYR A 5 8.98 -21.84 12.11
N ALA A 6 8.79 -23.16 12.15
CA ALA A 6 9.25 -24.02 13.25
C ALA A 6 10.77 -23.97 13.48
N ASN A 7 11.54 -23.62 12.45
CA ASN A 7 13.00 -23.47 12.50
C ASN A 7 13.47 -22.05 12.14
N GLU A 8 12.60 -21.04 12.24
CA GLU A 8 12.97 -19.65 11.95
C GLU A 8 14.00 -19.15 12.98
N THR A 9 15.13 -18.62 12.50
CA THR A 9 16.13 -17.97 13.36
C THR A 9 15.74 -16.53 13.69
N ALA A 10 16.43 -15.92 14.66
CA ALA A 10 16.22 -14.51 14.98
C ALA A 10 16.58 -13.60 13.78
N GLU A 11 17.61 -13.96 13.03
CA GLU A 11 18.07 -13.28 11.83
C GLU A 11 17.04 -13.36 10.69
N ASP A 12 16.45 -14.54 10.49
CA ASP A 12 15.37 -14.74 9.50
C ASP A 12 14.15 -13.88 9.85
N PHE A 13 13.73 -13.90 11.12
CA PHE A 13 12.61 -13.09 11.58
C PHE A 13 12.91 -11.59 11.46
N SER A 14 14.11 -11.15 11.84
CA SER A 14 14.55 -9.76 11.73
C SER A 14 14.52 -9.27 10.27
N SER A 15 14.99 -10.08 9.34
CA SER A 15 14.94 -9.78 7.90
C SER A 15 13.51 -9.67 7.40
N ARG A 16 12.62 -10.56 7.84
CA ARG A 16 11.18 -10.51 7.51
C ARG A 16 10.50 -9.29 8.10
N LEU A 17 10.84 -8.92 9.34
CA LEU A 17 10.36 -7.71 10.00
C LEU A 17 10.79 -6.44 9.25
N PHE A 18 12.06 -6.38 8.85
CA PHE A 18 12.57 -5.30 8.01
C PHE A 18 11.84 -5.22 6.66
N GLY A 19 11.49 -6.38 6.08
CA GLY A 19 10.65 -6.46 4.88
C GLY A 19 9.28 -5.82 5.07
N PHE A 20 8.59 -6.06 6.19
CA PHE A 20 7.30 -5.41 6.49
C PHE A 20 7.44 -3.89 6.63
N ILE A 21 8.48 -3.43 7.34
CA ILE A 21 8.72 -2.01 7.57
C ILE A 21 9.04 -1.30 6.24
N SER A 22 9.95 -1.88 5.44
CA SER A 22 10.32 -1.37 4.12
C SER A 22 9.11 -1.35 3.18
N GLY A 23 8.27 -2.39 3.21
CA GLY A 23 7.00 -2.44 2.50
C GLY A 23 6.05 -1.30 2.90
N GLY A 24 6.01 -0.93 4.18
CA GLY A 24 5.25 0.22 4.67
C GLY A 24 5.74 1.56 4.09
N PHE A 25 7.06 1.80 4.09
CA PHE A 25 7.64 2.99 3.47
C PHE A 25 7.39 3.04 1.96
N THR A 26 7.56 1.91 1.26
CA THR A 26 7.24 1.79 -0.16
C THR A 26 5.76 2.07 -0.42
N GLY A 27 4.85 1.52 0.40
CA GLY A 27 3.42 1.76 0.29
C GLY A 27 3.05 3.24 0.43
N LEU A 28 3.68 3.95 1.37
CA LEU A 28 3.51 5.40 1.52
C LEU A 28 4.02 6.17 0.28
N SER A 29 5.15 5.75 -0.27
CA SER A 29 5.72 6.35 -1.49
C SER A 29 4.86 6.06 -2.73
N ILE A 30 4.23 4.89 -2.81
CA ILE A 30 3.23 4.60 -3.85
C ILE A 30 2.04 5.55 -3.71
N ALA A 31 1.52 5.76 -2.50
CA ALA A 31 0.43 6.68 -2.24
C ALA A 31 0.74 8.11 -2.70
N LEU A 32 1.98 8.56 -2.45
CA LEU A 32 2.49 9.85 -2.94
C LEU A 32 2.47 9.90 -4.47
N GLY A 33 3.00 8.88 -5.14
CA GLY A 33 3.02 8.78 -6.60
C GLY A 33 1.63 8.78 -7.23
N VAL A 34 0.67 8.08 -6.62
CA VAL A 34 -0.73 8.03 -7.09
C VAL A 34 -1.41 9.37 -6.91
N LYS A 35 -1.33 9.97 -5.71
CA LYS A 35 -1.97 11.25 -5.40
C LYS A 35 -1.37 12.43 -6.15
N SER A 36 -0.07 12.39 -6.46
CA SER A 36 0.62 13.48 -7.17
C SER A 36 0.52 13.37 -8.69
N GLY A 37 -0.01 12.26 -9.23
CA GLY A 37 -0.13 12.03 -10.67
C GLY A 37 1.13 11.47 -11.34
N LEU A 38 2.22 11.22 -10.59
CA LEU A 38 3.46 10.66 -11.15
C LEU A 38 3.25 9.31 -11.84
N PHE A 39 2.45 8.41 -11.23
CA PHE A 39 2.12 7.14 -11.88
C PHE A 39 1.23 7.31 -13.11
N ALA A 40 0.34 8.30 -13.14
CA ALA A 40 -0.48 8.57 -14.32
C ALA A 40 0.42 8.97 -15.50
N VAL A 41 1.38 9.87 -15.29
CA VAL A 41 2.36 10.25 -16.32
C VAL A 41 3.19 9.04 -16.77
N LEU A 42 3.68 8.22 -15.85
CA LEU A 42 4.44 7.01 -16.21
C LEU A 42 3.61 5.97 -16.97
N VAL A 43 2.32 5.85 -16.68
CA VAL A 43 1.38 4.99 -17.42
C VAL A 43 1.13 5.55 -18.82
N ASP A 44 0.91 6.86 -18.95
CA ASP A 44 0.66 7.52 -20.23
C ASP A 44 1.88 7.49 -21.16
N HIS A 45 3.08 7.51 -20.59
CA HIS A 45 4.36 7.46 -21.32
C HIS A 45 5.08 6.10 -21.21
N HIS A 46 4.38 5.00 -20.91
CA HIS A 46 5.00 3.69 -20.70
C HIS A 46 5.80 3.15 -21.91
N ASP A 47 5.54 3.67 -23.11
CA ASP A 47 6.23 3.36 -24.37
C ASP A 47 7.52 4.18 -24.58
N LYS A 48 7.72 5.24 -23.78
CA LYS A 48 8.87 6.14 -23.88
C LYS A 48 9.47 6.41 -22.50
N PRO A 49 10.71 5.96 -22.23
CA PRO A 49 11.42 6.34 -21.00
C PRO A 49 11.50 7.86 -20.83
N LEU A 50 11.53 8.34 -19.60
CA LEU A 50 11.58 9.76 -19.25
C LEU A 50 12.78 10.05 -18.35
N THR A 51 13.39 11.21 -18.48
CA THR A 51 14.30 11.71 -17.42
C THR A 51 13.49 12.16 -16.20
N SER A 52 14.14 12.34 -15.05
CA SER A 52 13.49 12.91 -13.87
C SER A 52 12.91 14.30 -14.12
N GLN A 53 13.58 15.12 -14.95
CA GLN A 53 13.11 16.44 -15.34
C GLN A 53 11.87 16.35 -16.25
N GLU A 54 11.88 15.49 -17.27
CA GLU A 54 10.72 15.32 -18.16
C GLU A 54 9.48 14.84 -17.40
N LEU A 55 9.65 13.90 -16.46
CA LEU A 55 8.56 13.44 -15.60
C LEU A 55 8.05 14.56 -14.68
N ALA A 56 8.95 15.34 -14.11
CA ALA A 56 8.58 16.45 -13.24
C ALA A 56 7.82 17.55 -13.98
N ASP A 57 8.26 17.90 -15.19
CA ASP A 57 7.61 18.88 -16.04
C ASP A 57 6.21 18.41 -16.44
N ALA A 58 6.09 17.15 -16.87
CA ALA A 58 4.80 16.55 -17.25
C ALA A 58 3.82 16.44 -16.06
N ALA A 59 4.33 16.20 -14.85
CA ALA A 59 3.50 16.14 -13.63
C ALA A 59 3.26 17.52 -12.98
N GLY A 60 3.93 18.58 -13.43
CA GLY A 60 3.88 19.90 -12.79
C GLY A 60 4.48 19.92 -11.38
N LEU A 61 5.52 19.12 -11.14
CA LEU A 61 6.15 18.93 -9.83
C LEU A 61 7.59 19.44 -9.81
N LYS A 62 8.14 19.61 -8.60
CA LYS A 62 9.53 20.01 -8.42
C LYS A 62 10.47 18.84 -8.68
N GLU A 63 11.33 18.96 -9.70
CA GLU A 63 12.22 17.89 -10.17
C GLU A 63 13.02 17.21 -9.05
N ARG A 64 13.61 17.99 -8.13
CA ARG A 64 14.36 17.41 -7.00
C ARG A 64 13.56 16.37 -6.24
N TYR A 65 12.29 16.63 -5.96
CA TYR A 65 11.45 15.69 -5.20
C TYR A 65 11.01 14.50 -6.05
N VAL A 66 10.81 14.70 -7.35
CA VAL A 66 10.52 13.62 -8.29
C VAL A 66 11.71 12.67 -8.41
N ARG A 67 12.95 13.21 -8.44
CA ARG A 67 14.18 12.41 -8.48
C ARG A 67 14.36 11.54 -7.24
N GLU A 68 14.17 12.11 -6.05
CA GLU A 68 14.23 11.34 -4.80
C GLU A 68 13.16 10.24 -4.77
N TRP A 69 11.94 10.57 -5.21
CA TRP A 69 10.85 9.60 -5.30
C TRP A 69 11.16 8.47 -6.30
N LEU A 70 11.73 8.80 -7.47
CA LEU A 70 12.20 7.82 -8.45
C LEU A 70 13.29 6.90 -7.87
N GLY A 71 14.16 7.43 -7.01
CA GLY A 71 15.12 6.62 -6.25
C GLY A 71 14.43 5.52 -5.45
N VAL A 72 13.39 5.88 -4.68
CA VAL A 72 12.60 4.90 -3.91
C VAL A 72 11.91 3.88 -4.84
N MET A 73 11.29 4.32 -5.93
CA MET A 73 10.59 3.43 -6.87
C MET A 73 11.53 2.48 -7.62
N THR A 74 12.76 2.92 -7.87
CA THR A 74 13.80 2.08 -8.50
C THR A 74 14.32 1.03 -7.52
N THR A 75 14.62 1.41 -6.28
CA THR A 75 15.03 0.45 -5.23
C THR A 75 13.92 -0.54 -4.86
N ALA A 76 12.66 -0.13 -5.01
CA ALA A 76 11.51 -1.01 -4.82
C ALA A 76 11.20 -1.91 -6.02
N PHE A 77 11.98 -1.85 -7.11
CA PHE A 77 11.76 -2.60 -8.35
C PHE A 77 10.39 -2.36 -8.99
N ILE A 78 9.89 -1.13 -8.90
CA ILE A 78 8.63 -0.70 -9.51
C ILE A 78 8.90 0.02 -10.82
N VAL A 79 9.82 0.99 -10.79
CA VAL A 79 10.29 1.75 -11.97
C VAL A 79 11.69 1.27 -12.30
N ASP A 80 11.98 1.09 -13.58
CA ASP A 80 13.29 0.68 -14.04
C ASP A 80 14.08 1.91 -14.50
N LEU A 81 15.35 1.99 -14.10
CA LEU A 81 16.30 3.04 -14.49
C LEU A 81 17.34 2.45 -15.43
N ASP A 82 17.52 3.06 -16.60
CA ASP A 82 18.71 2.88 -17.41
C ASP A 82 19.85 3.78 -16.86
N PRO A 83 20.92 3.20 -16.29
CA PRO A 83 21.99 3.97 -15.67
C PRO A 83 22.87 4.71 -16.68
N VAL A 84 22.82 4.35 -17.97
CA VAL A 84 23.60 5.02 -19.02
C VAL A 84 22.90 6.27 -19.51
N THR A 85 21.59 6.18 -19.74
CA THR A 85 20.80 7.30 -20.27
C THR A 85 20.09 8.11 -19.18
N GLU A 86 20.18 7.68 -17.91
CA GLU A 86 19.48 8.28 -16.75
C GLU A 86 17.97 8.43 -16.98
N ARG A 87 17.39 7.41 -17.64
CA ARG A 87 15.98 7.40 -18.02
C ARG A 87 15.22 6.32 -17.28
N TYR A 88 14.05 6.72 -16.81
CA TYR A 88 13.14 5.94 -16.01
C TYR A 88 11.97 5.49 -16.88
N HIS A 89 11.51 4.26 -16.71
CA HIS A 89 10.27 3.81 -17.33
C HIS A 89 9.53 2.85 -16.41
N LEU A 90 8.21 2.81 -16.56
CA LEU A 90 7.38 1.79 -15.93
C LEU A 90 7.31 0.59 -16.88
N PRO A 91 7.86 -0.59 -16.52
CA PRO A 91 7.83 -1.74 -17.42
C PRO A 91 6.40 -2.12 -17.80
N THR A 92 6.20 -2.52 -19.06
CA THR A 92 4.88 -2.75 -19.66
C THR A 92 4.00 -3.69 -18.84
N HIS A 93 4.58 -4.74 -18.24
CA HIS A 93 3.86 -5.70 -17.41
C HIS A 93 3.33 -5.13 -16.07
N ARG A 94 3.75 -3.92 -15.67
CA ARG A 94 3.34 -3.25 -14.43
C ARG A 94 2.33 -2.12 -14.68
N VAL A 95 2.14 -1.70 -15.93
CA VAL A 95 1.33 -0.52 -16.30
C VAL A 95 -0.11 -0.65 -15.78
N ASP A 96 -0.75 -1.80 -15.98
CA ASP A 96 -2.14 -2.00 -15.56
C ASP A 96 -2.30 -1.97 -14.03
N SER A 97 -1.26 -2.32 -13.27
CA SER A 97 -1.25 -2.24 -11.80
C SER A 97 -1.29 -0.81 -11.26
N PHE A 98 -1.05 0.19 -12.11
CA PHE A 98 -1.10 1.61 -11.77
C PHE A 98 -2.17 2.39 -12.55
N ARG A 99 -2.99 1.70 -13.35
CA ARG A 99 -4.11 2.32 -14.06
C ARG A 99 -5.29 2.47 -13.10
N SER A 100 -5.48 3.69 -12.60
CA SER A 100 -6.50 4.00 -11.58
C SER A 100 -7.92 3.61 -12.03
N GLY A 101 -8.73 3.10 -11.11
CA GLY A 101 -10.10 2.69 -11.36
C GLY A 101 -10.26 1.33 -12.07
N THR A 102 -9.16 0.63 -12.35
CA THR A 102 -9.19 -0.73 -12.89
C THR A 102 -9.03 -1.78 -11.80
N MET A 103 -9.44 -3.02 -12.08
CA MET A 103 -9.24 -4.14 -11.14
C MET A 103 -7.76 -4.39 -10.82
N ALA A 104 -6.89 -4.29 -11.84
CA ALA A 104 -5.44 -4.43 -11.66
C ALA A 104 -4.85 -3.26 -10.85
N GLY A 105 -5.36 -2.04 -11.07
CA GLY A 105 -4.96 -0.83 -10.36
C GLY A 105 -5.40 -0.73 -8.91
N GLN A 106 -6.33 -1.58 -8.46
CA GLN A 106 -6.90 -1.51 -7.11
C GLN A 106 -5.83 -1.57 -6.01
N GLY A 107 -4.75 -2.33 -6.21
CA GLY A 107 -3.64 -2.40 -5.25
C GLY A 107 -2.96 -1.04 -5.03
N ALA A 108 -2.68 -0.31 -6.12
CA ALA A 108 -2.11 1.02 -6.06
C ALA A 108 -3.11 2.04 -5.48
N ASP A 109 -4.38 1.97 -5.86
CA ASP A 109 -5.43 2.87 -5.33
C ASP A 109 -5.62 2.68 -3.80
N CYS A 110 -5.48 1.46 -3.29
CA CYS A 110 -5.53 1.16 -1.84
C CYS A 110 -4.43 1.87 -1.04
N SER A 111 -3.27 2.16 -1.66
CA SER A 111 -2.16 2.85 -0.97
C SER A 111 -2.57 4.24 -0.46
N ILE A 112 -3.56 4.89 -1.10
CA ILE A 112 -4.04 6.23 -0.71
C ILE A 112 -4.59 6.24 0.73
N GLY A 113 -4.98 5.08 1.27
CA GLY A 113 -5.41 4.94 2.67
C GLY A 113 -4.29 5.02 3.70
N ILE A 114 -3.04 4.75 3.30
CA ILE A 114 -1.90 4.73 4.21
C ILE A 114 -1.70 6.11 4.87
N PRO A 115 -1.59 7.24 4.14
CA PRO A 115 -1.47 8.58 4.76
C PRO A 115 -2.61 8.91 5.73
N ILE A 116 -3.83 8.47 5.42
CA ILE A 116 -5.01 8.75 6.25
C ILE A 116 -4.91 7.99 7.57
N ILE A 117 -4.50 6.72 7.53
CA ILE A 117 -4.25 5.91 8.73
C ILE A 117 -3.10 6.52 9.54
N SER A 118 -2.05 6.99 8.89
CA SER A 118 -0.92 7.67 9.56
C SER A 118 -1.36 8.94 10.29
N GLU A 119 -2.29 9.72 9.73
CA GLU A 119 -2.82 10.94 10.38
C GLU A 119 -3.53 10.61 11.70
N VAL A 120 -4.28 9.50 11.74
CA VAL A 120 -5.05 9.11 12.93
C VAL A 120 -4.25 8.28 13.94
N PHE A 121 -3.07 7.77 13.55
CA PHE A 121 -2.26 6.87 14.37
C PHE A 121 -1.98 7.42 15.78
N ASN A 122 -1.55 8.68 15.89
CA ASN A 122 -1.25 9.27 17.19
C ASN A 122 -2.50 9.42 18.07
N LYS A 123 -3.69 9.60 17.47
CA LYS A 123 -4.96 9.65 18.21
C LYS A 123 -5.38 8.26 18.67
N MET A 124 -5.09 7.22 17.88
CA MET A 124 -5.33 5.83 18.27
C MET A 124 -4.53 5.44 19.51
N LEU A 125 -3.33 6.00 19.72
CA LEU A 125 -2.55 5.74 20.95
C LEU A 125 -3.26 6.17 22.23
N GLU A 126 -4.17 7.15 22.15
CA GLU A 126 -5.02 7.54 23.28
C GLU A 126 -6.21 6.59 23.46
N VAL A 127 -6.82 6.15 22.36
CA VAL A 127 -7.96 5.21 22.35
C VAL A 127 -7.59 3.84 22.94
N VAL A 128 -6.39 3.33 22.64
CA VAL A 128 -5.97 1.99 23.07
C VAL A 128 -5.61 1.91 24.56
N LYS A 129 -5.51 3.05 25.25
CA LYS A 129 -5.30 3.06 26.71
C LYS A 129 -6.51 2.44 27.39
N LYS A 130 -6.28 1.73 28.51
CA LYS A 130 -7.35 1.12 29.31
C LYS A 130 -8.44 2.12 29.71
N ASP A 131 -8.03 3.33 30.08
CA ASP A 131 -8.93 4.43 30.46
C ASP A 131 -9.18 5.41 29.30
N GLY A 132 -8.81 5.02 28.07
CA GLY A 132 -8.98 5.79 26.85
C GLY A 132 -10.44 5.82 26.38
N PRO A 133 -10.77 6.75 25.46
CA PRO A 133 -12.09 6.77 24.83
C PRO A 133 -12.34 5.48 24.03
N ARG A 134 -13.61 5.04 23.95
CA ARG A 134 -14.02 3.79 23.24
C ARG A 134 -13.68 3.74 21.75
N GLY A 135 -13.34 4.88 21.15
CA GLY A 135 -13.00 4.96 19.73
C GLY A 135 -12.76 6.39 19.28
N LEU A 136 -12.38 6.55 18.02
CA LEU A 136 -12.29 7.84 17.36
C LEU A 136 -13.71 8.35 17.02
N THR A 137 -14.00 9.60 17.37
CA THR A 137 -15.26 10.25 16.96
C THR A 137 -15.10 10.90 15.58
N PHE A 138 -16.23 11.15 14.90
CA PHE A 138 -16.23 11.76 13.56
C PHE A 138 -15.49 13.11 13.51
N SER A 139 -15.65 13.96 14.52
CA SER A 139 -14.97 15.26 14.61
C SER A 139 -13.45 15.13 14.74
N MET A 140 -12.95 13.96 15.17
CA MET A 140 -11.52 13.69 15.29
C MET A 140 -10.89 13.20 13.98
N THR A 141 -11.69 12.86 12.95
CA THR A 141 -11.21 12.24 11.70
C THR A 141 -11.94 12.73 10.43
N PRO A 142 -12.03 14.04 10.17
CA PRO A 142 -12.83 14.58 9.05
C PRO A 142 -12.37 14.12 7.66
N ASN A 143 -11.07 13.84 7.48
CA ASN A 143 -10.50 13.35 6.22
C ASN A 143 -10.64 11.83 6.01
N TYR A 144 -10.94 11.06 7.07
CA TYR A 144 -10.99 9.60 7.03
C TYR A 144 -12.29 9.09 6.40
N THR A 145 -13.40 9.73 6.73
CA THR A 145 -14.76 9.32 6.33
C THR A 145 -15.17 9.79 4.94
N ASN A 146 -14.58 10.88 4.44
CA ASN A 146 -14.83 11.39 3.09
C ASN A 146 -13.98 10.69 2.00
N SER A 147 -13.17 9.71 2.39
CA SER A 147 -12.20 9.09 1.50
C SER A 147 -12.79 7.87 0.77
N THR A 148 -12.68 7.89 -0.55
CA THR A 148 -13.09 6.83 -1.50
C THR A 148 -12.54 5.43 -1.15
N ILE A 149 -11.54 5.34 -0.27
CA ILE A 149 -10.88 4.10 0.17
C ILE A 149 -11.83 3.13 0.89
N VAL A 150 -12.73 3.61 1.74
CA VAL A 150 -13.75 2.74 2.37
C VAL A 150 -14.66 2.12 1.32
N MET A 151 -14.84 2.80 0.17
CA MET A 151 -15.66 2.33 -0.95
C MET A 151 -14.87 1.40 -1.90
N ALA A 152 -13.59 1.68 -2.14
CA ALA A 152 -12.71 0.86 -2.99
C ALA A 152 -12.45 -0.54 -2.38
N CYS A 153 -12.23 -0.62 -1.05
CA CYS A 153 -12.09 -1.89 -0.35
C CYS A 153 -13.40 -2.70 -0.27
N ARG A 154 -14.57 -2.07 -0.48
CA ARG A 154 -15.88 -2.76 -0.55
C ARG A 154 -16.13 -3.44 -1.90
N GLY A 155 -15.42 -3.04 -2.95
CA GLY A 155 -15.51 -3.65 -4.29
C GLY A 155 -14.63 -4.89 -4.48
N SER A 156 -13.65 -5.11 -3.59
CA SER A 156 -12.84 -6.32 -3.58
C SER A 156 -13.68 -7.50 -3.12
N THR A 157 -14.09 -8.38 -4.04
CA THR A 157 -14.55 -9.71 -3.61
C THR A 157 -13.42 -10.39 -2.84
N THR A 158 -13.77 -11.10 -1.77
CA THR A 158 -12.85 -11.83 -0.87
C THR A 158 -11.87 -12.77 -1.60
N ALA A 159 -12.12 -13.08 -2.87
CA ALA A 159 -11.26 -13.86 -3.75
C ALA A 159 -10.00 -13.11 -4.24
N SER A 160 -10.05 -11.80 -4.50
CA SER A 160 -8.91 -11.04 -5.08
C SER A 160 -7.80 -10.79 -4.04
N PHE A 161 -8.19 -10.50 -2.80
CA PHE A 161 -7.25 -10.38 -1.67
C PHE A 161 -6.51 -11.70 -1.38
N ARG A 162 -7.12 -12.84 -1.73
CA ARG A 162 -6.61 -14.20 -1.50
C ARG A 162 -5.50 -14.61 -2.48
N SER A 163 -5.41 -13.99 -3.66
CA SER A 163 -4.36 -14.32 -4.64
C SER A 163 -3.09 -13.49 -4.44
N SER A 164 -3.19 -12.27 -3.92
CA SER A 164 -2.03 -11.38 -3.68
C SER A 164 -1.13 -11.85 -2.54
N PHE A 165 -1.67 -12.61 -1.59
CA PHE A 165 -0.90 -13.35 -0.61
C PHE A 165 -0.99 -14.82 -1.01
N HIS A 166 0.07 -15.42 -1.58
CA HIS A 166 0.13 -16.85 -1.94
C HIS A 166 -0.15 -17.77 -0.73
N LEU A 167 -1.43 -17.92 -0.39
CA LEU A 167 -1.93 -18.70 0.74
C LEU A 167 -2.52 -20.01 0.20
N ASN A 168 -1.99 -21.11 0.74
CA ASN A 168 -2.25 -22.52 0.37
C ASN A 168 -3.77 -22.84 0.37
N PRO A 169 -4.30 -23.71 -0.51
CA PRO A 169 -5.73 -23.97 -0.58
C PRO A 169 -6.12 -24.93 0.55
N ARG A 170 -6.56 -24.38 1.69
CA ARG A 170 -7.24 -25.16 2.74
C ARG A 170 -8.75 -24.97 2.71
N SER A 171 -9.44 -26.03 3.11
CA SER A 171 -10.87 -26.29 2.89
C SER A 171 -11.77 -25.24 3.56
N ARG A 172 -13.00 -25.14 3.06
CA ARG A 172 -13.98 -24.10 3.38
C ARG A 172 -14.39 -24.04 4.87
N GLN A 173 -14.07 -25.08 5.65
CA GLN A 173 -14.41 -25.22 7.06
C GLN A 173 -13.42 -24.48 7.99
N ASP A 174 -12.11 -24.54 7.69
CA ASP A 174 -11.04 -23.91 8.51
C ASP A 174 -11.16 -22.38 8.58
N TRP A 175 -11.69 -21.76 7.53
CA TRP A 175 -11.84 -20.31 7.44
C TRP A 175 -12.85 -19.72 8.43
N ARG A 176 -13.77 -20.51 8.99
CA ARG A 176 -14.74 -20.02 9.99
C ARG A 176 -14.09 -19.80 11.36
N GLU A 177 -13.03 -20.51 11.69
CA GLU A 177 -12.37 -20.40 13.00
C GLU A 177 -11.30 -19.29 13.01
N GLU A 178 -10.56 -19.09 11.91
CA GLU A 178 -9.52 -18.06 11.83
C GLU A 178 -10.09 -16.65 11.52
N PHE A 179 -11.04 -16.51 10.59
CA PHE A 179 -11.68 -15.21 10.34
C PHE A 179 -12.73 -14.85 11.39
N GLY A 180 -13.26 -15.85 12.12
CA GLY A 180 -14.02 -15.62 13.33
C GLY A 180 -13.21 -14.86 14.37
N CYS A 181 -11.88 -15.00 14.40
CA CYS A 181 -11.01 -14.30 15.34
C CYS A 181 -10.60 -12.90 14.85
N LEU A 182 -10.41 -12.69 13.54
CA LEU A 182 -10.01 -11.39 12.98
C LEU A 182 -11.18 -10.40 12.80
N THR A 183 -12.41 -10.88 12.57
CA THR A 183 -13.60 -10.02 12.66
C THR A 183 -14.08 -9.87 14.11
N SER A 184 -13.86 -10.85 14.99
CA SER A 184 -14.11 -10.67 16.43
C SER A 184 -13.07 -9.81 17.13
N GLY A 185 -11.84 -9.68 16.66
CA GLY A 185 -10.88 -8.72 17.25
C GLY A 185 -11.28 -7.26 17.04
N VAL A 186 -11.97 -6.96 15.93
CA VAL A 186 -12.46 -5.61 15.60
C VAL A 186 -13.91 -5.39 16.08
N VAL A 187 -14.70 -6.46 16.28
CA VAL A 187 -16.08 -6.38 16.81
C VAL A 187 -16.18 -6.65 18.32
N ALA A 188 -15.25 -7.38 18.96
CA ALA A 188 -15.23 -7.56 20.43
C ALA A 188 -14.59 -6.40 21.19
N VAL A 189 -14.13 -5.35 20.49
CA VAL A 189 -13.86 -4.03 21.08
C VAL A 189 -15.11 -3.14 21.02
N LEU A 190 -16.21 -3.63 20.44
CA LEU A 190 -17.50 -2.93 20.35
C LEU A 190 -18.69 -3.84 20.64
N GLN A 191 -18.67 -4.53 21.79
CA GLN A 191 -19.85 -4.82 22.63
C GLN A 191 -19.42 -4.84 24.10
#